data_AF-A0A7K3PWS1-F1
#
_entry.id   AF-A0A7K3PWS1-F1
#
_cell.length_a   1.000
_cell.length_b   1.000
_cell.length_c   1.000
_cell.angle_alpha   90.00
_cell.angle_beta   90.00
_cell.angle_gamma   90.00
#
_symmetry.space_group_name_H-M   'P 1'
#
loop_
_entity.id
_entity.type
_entity.pdbx_description
1 polymer ?
#
loop_
_entity_poly.entity_id
_entity_poly.type
_entity_poly.pdbx_seq_one_letter_code
_entity_poly.pdbx_strand_id
1 'polypeptide(L)'
;MGIESDQVVFEYLSRVGDVAQQRQLPSATRMRLVSELRNEIDRHRAKTTVDSPAAVRRILDRLGEPDDIVTAAGGTGGVRQQTPAPTAVPEQRDPGPRDAE
;
A
#
# COMPACT_ATOMS: atom_id res chain seq x y z
N MET A 1 18.50 4.73 -23.07
CA MET A 1 17.11 4.50 -23.53
C MET A 1 16.30 3.90 -22.39
N GLY A 2 16.02 4.66 -21.32
CA GLY A 2 15.12 4.22 -20.21
C GLY A 2 13.71 4.80 -20.33
N ILE A 3 13.51 5.72 -21.27
CA ILE A 3 12.26 6.48 -21.46
C ILE A 3 11.10 5.56 -21.91
N GLU A 4 11.39 4.57 -22.74
CA GLU A 4 10.39 3.59 -23.21
C GLU A 4 9.95 2.66 -22.07
N SER A 5 10.90 2.23 -21.24
CA SER A 5 10.64 1.44 -20.04
C SER A 5 9.77 2.23 -19.05
N ASP A 6 10.07 3.51 -18.85
CA ASP A 6 9.27 4.41 -18.02
C ASP A 6 7.86 4.60 -18.58
N GLN A 7 7.71 4.69 -19.91
CA GLN A 7 6.40 4.83 -20.55
C GLN A 7 5.48 3.63 -20.26
N VAL A 8 6.02 2.41 -20.26
CA VAL A 8 5.27 1.20 -19.88
C VAL A 8 4.81 1.26 -18.42
N VAL A 9 5.66 1.75 -17.51
CA VAL A 9 5.29 1.94 -16.10
C VAL A 9 4.18 3.00 -15.98
N PHE A 10 4.31 4.13 -16.67
CA PHE A 10 3.30 5.19 -16.65
C PHE A 10 1.95 4.71 -17.20
N GLU A 11 1.94 3.95 -18.29
CA GLU A 11 0.72 3.37 -18.86
C GLU A 11 0.02 2.46 -17.85
N TYR A 12 0.77 1.60 -17.18
CA TYR A 12 0.25 0.71 -16.15
C TYR A 12 -0.32 1.48 -14.94
N LEU A 13 0.42 2.47 -14.42
CA LEU A 13 -0.02 3.29 -13.30
C LEU A 13 -1.26 4.13 -13.63
N SER A 14 -1.35 4.69 -14.84
CA SER A 14 -2.56 5.39 -15.31
C SER A 14 -3.75 4.45 -15.31
N ARG A 15 -3.58 3.21 -15.81
CA ARG A 15 -4.66 2.22 -15.83
C ARG A 15 -5.12 1.81 -14.43
N VAL A 16 -4.19 1.63 -13.49
CA VAL A 16 -4.52 1.40 -12.07
C VAL A 16 -5.29 2.57 -11.47
N GLY A 17 -4.89 3.81 -11.78
CA GLY A 17 -5.58 5.02 -11.35
C GLY A 17 -7.02 5.10 -11.86
N ASP A 18 -7.22 4.80 -13.15
CA ASP A 18 -8.54 4.79 -13.78
C ASP A 18 -9.45 3.74 -13.17
N VAL A 19 -8.96 2.51 -12.96
CA VAL A 19 -9.75 1.44 -12.33
C VAL A 19 -10.07 1.79 -10.88
N ALA A 20 -9.11 2.35 -10.13
CA ALA A 20 -9.36 2.81 -8.77
C ALA A 20 -10.40 3.93 -8.69
N GLN A 21 -10.44 4.81 -9.69
CA GLN A 21 -11.48 5.83 -9.80
C GLN A 21 -12.84 5.22 -10.15
N GLN A 22 -12.90 4.27 -11.09
CA GLN A 22 -14.13 3.56 -11.47
C GLN A 22 -14.74 2.79 -10.28
N ARG A 23 -13.90 2.18 -9.45
CA ARG A 23 -14.30 1.49 -8.20
C ARG A 23 -14.61 2.45 -7.04
N GLN A 24 -14.60 3.76 -7.28
CA GLN A 24 -14.89 4.81 -6.30
C GLN A 24 -14.01 4.75 -5.04
N LEU A 25 -12.75 4.30 -5.16
CA LEU A 25 -11.85 4.30 -3.99
C LEU A 25 -11.60 5.74 -3.50
N PRO A 26 -11.49 5.93 -2.17
CA PRO A 26 -11.09 7.19 -1.59
C PRO A 26 -9.76 7.68 -2.19
N SER A 27 -9.66 8.97 -2.48
CA SER A 27 -8.46 9.57 -3.08
C SER A 27 -7.19 9.29 -2.27
N ALA A 28 -7.28 9.30 -0.94
CA ALA A 28 -6.17 8.96 -0.05
C ALA A 28 -5.68 7.51 -0.26
N THR A 29 -6.61 6.55 -0.38
CA THR A 29 -6.30 5.14 -0.67
C THR A 29 -5.70 5.00 -2.06
N ARG A 30 -6.22 5.71 -3.06
CA ARG A 30 -5.69 5.72 -4.43
C ARG A 30 -4.25 6.25 -4.49
N MET A 31 -3.97 7.40 -3.84
CA MET A 31 -2.63 7.97 -3.79
C MET A 31 -1.63 7.05 -3.09
N ARG A 32 -2.06 6.39 -2.01
CA ARG A 32 -1.26 5.40 -1.30
C ARG A 32 -0.95 4.19 -2.20
N LEU A 33 -1.96 3.65 -2.87
CA LEU A 33 -1.82 2.50 -3.78
C LEU A 33 -0.82 2.79 -4.90
N VAL A 34 -0.96 3.94 -5.57
CA VAL A 34 -0.05 4.34 -6.66
C VAL A 34 1.38 4.51 -6.14
N SER A 35 1.57 5.10 -4.96
CA SER A 35 2.89 5.27 -4.35
C SER A 35 3.53 3.93 -3.97
N GLU A 36 2.78 3.03 -3.35
CA GLU A 36 3.27 1.69 -2.99
C GLU A 36 3.65 0.89 -4.25
N LEU A 37 2.81 0.93 -5.28
CA LEU A 37 3.05 0.24 -6.55
C LEU A 37 4.28 0.77 -7.29
N ARG A 38 4.47 2.09 -7.32
CA ARG A 38 5.67 2.71 -7.91
C ARG A 38 6.94 2.24 -7.20
N ASN A 39 6.94 2.25 -5.86
CA ASN A 39 8.07 1.78 -5.08
C ASN A 39 8.38 0.30 -5.32
N GLU A 40 7.37 -0.56 -5.48
CA GLU A 40 7.58 -1.97 -5.78
C GLU A 40 8.19 -2.18 -7.17
N ILE A 41 7.68 -1.48 -8.18
CA ILE A 41 8.25 -1.51 -9.53
C ILE A 41 9.72 -1.05 -9.51
N ASP A 42 10.01 0.05 -8.83
CA ASP A 42 11.37 0.57 -8.70
C ASP A 42 12.31 -0.43 -7.98
N ARG A 43 11.82 -1.14 -6.95
CA ARG A 43 12.56 -2.23 -6.30
C ARG A 43 12.87 -3.38 -7.25
N HIS A 44 11.93 -3.78 -8.10
CA HIS A 44 12.13 -4.84 -9.09
C HIS A 44 13.09 -4.40 -10.20
N ARG A 45 13.00 -3.14 -10.65
CA ARG A 45 13.93 -2.54 -11.62
C ARG A 45 15.35 -2.49 -11.08
N ALA A 46 15.53 -2.09 -9.82
CA ALA A 46 16.84 -2.06 -9.17
C ALA A 46 17.52 -3.44 -9.10
N LYS A 47 16.75 -4.53 -9.07
CA LYS A 47 17.25 -5.92 -9.09
C LYS A 47 17.54 -6.43 -10.50
N THR A 48 17.13 -5.71 -11.54
CA THR A 48 17.24 -6.13 -12.94
C THR A 48 18.42 -5.44 -13.60
N THR A 49 19.32 -6.21 -14.22
CA THR A 49 20.55 -5.68 -14.84
C THR A 49 20.26 -4.85 -16.10
N VAL A 50 19.15 -5.09 -16.79
CA VAL A 50 18.77 -4.42 -18.03
C VAL A 50 17.37 -3.83 -17.92
N ASP A 51 17.29 -2.52 -18.00
CA ASP A 51 16.05 -1.77 -17.83
C ASP A 51 15.34 -1.55 -19.17
N SER A 52 14.79 -2.64 -19.71
CA SER A 52 14.12 -2.68 -21.02
C SER A 52 12.60 -2.79 -20.89
N PRO A 53 11.81 -2.34 -21.89
CA PRO A 53 10.35 -2.41 -21.87
C PRO A 53 9.84 -3.85 -21.68
N ALA A 54 10.52 -4.84 -22.29
CA ALA A 54 10.16 -6.24 -22.15
C ALA A 54 10.43 -6.79 -20.73
N ALA A 55 11.50 -6.32 -20.08
CA ALA A 55 11.78 -6.68 -18.68
C ALA A 55 10.75 -6.06 -17.73
N VAL A 56 10.37 -4.80 -17.96
CA VAL A 56 9.31 -4.13 -17.20
C VAL A 56 7.98 -4.86 -17.37
N ARG A 57 7.59 -5.23 -18.60
CA ARG A 57 6.36 -6.02 -18.82
C ARG A 57 6.35 -7.31 -17.99
N ARG A 58 7.45 -8.06 -17.95
CA ARG A 58 7.57 -9.26 -17.09
C ARG A 58 7.53 -8.97 -15.57
N ILE A 59 7.89 -7.77 -15.14
CA ILE A 59 7.74 -7.34 -13.75
C ILE A 59 6.26 -7.04 -13.47
N LEU A 60 5.59 -6.31 -14.36
CA LEU A 60 4.17 -5.99 -14.26
C LEU A 60 3.30 -7.25 -14.32
N ASP A 61 3.62 -8.20 -15.20
CA ASP A 61 2.92 -9.50 -15.30
C ASP A 61 3.02 -10.30 -13.98
N ARG A 62 4.12 -10.14 -13.23
CA ARG A 62 4.30 -10.74 -11.90
C ARG A 62 3.57 -9.99 -10.79
N LEU A 63 3.36 -8.69 -10.95
CA LEU A 63 2.57 -7.87 -10.03
C LEU A 63 1.07 -8.15 -10.17
N GLY A 64 0.62 -8.49 -11.38
CA GLY A 64 -0.76 -8.88 -11.67
C GLY A 64 -1.52 -7.83 -12.47
N GLU A 65 -2.83 -8.04 -12.63
CA GLU A 65 -3.67 -7.13 -13.38
C GLU A 65 -4.03 -5.87 -12.58
N PRO A 66 -4.18 -4.70 -13.23
CA PRO A 66 -4.59 -3.47 -12.56
C PRO A 66 -5.87 -3.61 -11.73
N ASP A 67 -6.86 -4.38 -12.21
CA ASP A 67 -8.13 -4.56 -11.50
C ASP A 67 -8.00 -5.43 -10.24
N ASP A 68 -7.16 -6.46 -10.27
CA ASP A 68 -6.87 -7.29 -9.09
C ASP A 68 -6.18 -6.48 -7.99
N ILE A 69 -5.20 -5.65 -8.36
CA ILE A 69 -4.48 -4.77 -7.42
C ILE A 69 -5.45 -3.78 -6.77
N VAL A 70 -6.32 -3.17 -7.57
CA VAL A 70 -7.33 -2.22 -7.08
C VAL A 70 -8.37 -2.91 -6.21
N THR A 71 -8.82 -4.11 -6.59
CA THR A 71 -9.78 -4.90 -5.81
C THR A 71 -9.21 -5.28 -4.44
N ALA A 72 -7.95 -5.72 -4.40
CA ALA A 72 -7.23 -6.00 -3.15
C ALA A 72 -7.08 -4.75 -2.27
N ALA A 73 -6.80 -3.59 -2.87
CA ALA A 73 -6.71 -2.31 -2.16
C ALA A 73 -8.07 -1.82 -1.63
N GLY A 74 -9.14 -2.02 -2.40
CA GLY A 74 -10.52 -1.68 -2.01
C GLY A 74 -11.01 -2.50 -0.82
N GLY A 75 -10.64 -3.79 -0.76
CA GLY A 75 -10.97 -4.66 0.37
C GLY A 75 -10.15 -4.37 1.64
N THR A 76 -8.92 -3.88 1.51
CA THR A 76 -8.04 -3.57 2.65
C THR A 76 -8.23 -2.15 3.22
N GLY A 77 -8.84 -1.24 2.45
CA GLY A 77 -9.14 0.14 2.85
C GLY A 77 -10.16 0.28 4.00
N GLY A 78 -10.89 -0.79 4.35
CA GLY A 78 -11.85 -0.81 5.45
C GLY A 78 -11.25 -1.11 6.84
N VAL A 79 -9.97 -1.50 6.96
CA VAL A 79 -9.43 -2.06 8.22
C VAL A 79 -8.44 -1.15 8.95
N ARG A 80 -8.23 0.11 8.53
CA ARG A 80 -7.35 1.05 9.26
C ARG A 80 -8.04 2.35 9.67
N GLN A 81 -9.08 2.20 10.47
CA GLN A 81 -9.36 3.10 11.60
C GLN A 81 -9.46 2.25 12.87
N GLN A 82 -8.32 1.68 13.28
CA GLN A 82 -8.11 1.35 14.68
C GLN A 82 -6.96 2.23 15.13
N THR A 83 -7.30 3.49 15.39
CA THR A 83 -6.58 4.31 16.37
C THR A 83 -6.43 3.45 17.63
N PRO A 84 -5.21 3.13 18.10
CA PRO A 84 -5.08 2.71 19.48
C PRO A 84 -5.42 3.92 20.33
N ALA A 85 -6.64 3.96 20.86
CA ALA A 85 -6.99 4.90 21.92
C ALA A 85 -6.01 4.68 23.10
N PRO A 86 -5.46 5.74 23.70
CA PRO A 86 -4.60 5.59 24.86
C PRO A 86 -5.49 5.29 26.06
N THR A 87 -5.47 4.06 26.54
CA THR A 87 -6.01 3.75 27.87
C THR A 87 -4.98 2.91 28.61
N ALA A 88 -3.86 3.55 28.91
CA ALA A 88 -3.02 3.15 30.02
C ALA A 88 -3.53 3.88 31.27
N VAL A 89 -4.55 3.32 31.91
CA VAL A 89 -4.83 3.60 33.32
C VAL A 89 -5.06 2.26 34.01
N PRO A 90 -4.05 1.72 34.71
CA PRO A 90 -4.34 0.83 35.82
C PRO A 90 -4.75 1.70 37.01
N GLU A 91 -6.00 1.57 37.45
CA GLU A 91 -6.40 1.96 38.80
C GLU A 91 -5.47 1.26 39.79
N GLN A 92 -4.50 1.99 40.36
CA GLN A 92 -3.88 1.58 41.61
C GLN A 92 -4.89 1.82 42.72
N ARG A 93 -5.73 0.81 42.96
CA ARG A 93 -6.56 0.71 44.14
C ARG A 93 -5.66 0.50 45.35
N ASP A 94 -5.59 1.52 46.19
CA ASP A 94 -5.01 1.53 47.53
C ASP A 94 -5.72 0.49 48.43
N PRO A 95 -5.00 -0.45 49.07
CA PRO A 95 -5.46 -1.11 50.28
C PRO A 95 -4.72 -0.53 51.49
N GLY A 96 -5.48 0.20 52.31
CA GLY A 96 -5.03 0.91 53.50
C GLY A 96 -4.39 0.03 54.60
N PRO A 97 -3.89 0.69 55.67
CA PRO A 97 -3.00 0.10 56.66
C PRO A 97 -3.76 -0.82 57.64
N ARG A 98 -3.22 -2.02 57.78
CA ARG A 98 -3.47 -3.03 58.84
C ARG A 98 -2.07 -3.58 59.12
N ASP A 99 -1.46 -3.55 60.30
CA ASP A 99 -1.87 -3.83 61.69
C ASP A 99 -0.85 -3.08 62.61
N ALA A 100 -1.06 -2.66 63.86
CA ALA A 100 -1.75 -3.21 65.03
C ALA A 100 -1.17 -4.55 65.52
N GLU A 101 0.06 -4.54 66.06
CA GLU A 101 0.42 -5.09 67.40
C GLU A 101 1.84 -4.66 67.80
#